data_AF-A0A370DB51-F1
#
_entry.id   AF-A0A370DB51-F1
#
_cell.length_a   1.000
_cell.length_b   1.000
_cell.length_c   1.000
_cell.angle_alpha   90.00
_cell.angle_beta   90.00
_cell.angle_gamma   90.00
#
_symmetry.space_group_name_H-M   'P 1'
#
loop_
_entity.id
_entity.type
_entity.pdbx_description
1 polymer ?
#
loop_
_entity_poly.entity_id
_entity_poly.type
_entity_poly.pdbx_seq_one_letter_code
_entity_poly.pdbx_strand_id
1 'polypeptide(L)'
;MSKYIEIQCNEAMKDIICSSLRNFAYLAYPKAHNSECNLVASDALLNAADYFEKHFSECGAGLLNRRMRMMVKTAIETHYKILSELKNHSTEKQCEVMLKVCKGDLVNNEELIEAEQLDQQS
;
A
#
# COMPACT_ATOMS: atom_id res chain seq x y z
N MET A 1 -4.84 2.05 -23.61
CA MET A 1 -3.44 1.97 -23.13
C MET A 1 -3.42 2.23 -21.63
N SER A 2 -3.05 1.23 -20.81
CA SER A 2 -2.87 1.49 -19.37
C SER A 2 -1.56 2.24 -19.17
N LYS A 3 -1.63 3.55 -18.89
CA LYS A 3 -0.46 4.34 -18.51
C LYS A 3 0.00 3.85 -17.13
N TYR A 4 1.06 3.05 -17.12
CA TYR A 4 1.78 2.72 -15.89
C TYR A 4 2.44 3.99 -15.36
N ILE A 5 2.53 4.10 -14.05
CA ILE A 5 3.40 5.08 -13.40
C ILE A 5 4.47 4.33 -12.63
N GLU A 6 5.65 4.93 -12.61
CA GLU A 6 6.79 4.46 -11.85
C GLU A 6 6.73 5.10 -10.46
N ILE A 7 6.90 4.28 -9.43
CA ILE A 7 6.84 4.66 -8.02
C ILE A 7 8.26 4.56 -7.49
N GLN A 8 8.85 5.73 -7.29
CA GLN A 8 10.14 5.88 -6.63
C GLN A 8 9.87 5.93 -5.12
N CYS A 9 10.35 4.93 -4.40
CA CYS A 9 10.20 4.85 -2.95
C CYS A 9 11.38 4.10 -2.34
N ASN A 10 11.54 4.18 -1.02
CA ASN A 10 12.57 3.41 -0.33
C ASN A 10 12.06 2.00 0.06
N GLU A 11 12.96 1.17 0.57
CA GLU A 11 12.65 -0.20 0.99
C GLU A 11 11.50 -0.26 2.03
N ALA A 12 11.50 0.64 3.00
CA ALA A 12 10.48 0.69 4.06
C ALA A 12 9.08 0.99 3.50
N MET A 13 8.97 1.93 2.57
CA MET A 13 7.72 2.27 1.89
C MET A 13 7.24 1.14 0.99
N LYS A 14 8.16 0.47 0.28
CA LYS A 14 7.86 -0.73 -0.50
C LYS A 14 7.27 -1.82 0.40
N ASP A 15 7.88 -2.05 1.57
CA ASP A 15 7.38 -3.04 2.53
C ASP A 15 5.98 -2.70 3.04
N ILE A 16 5.69 -1.42 3.30
CA ILE A 16 4.35 -0.96 3.68
C ILE A 16 3.35 -1.22 2.55
N ILE A 17 3.69 -0.90 1.30
CA ILE A 17 2.81 -1.11 0.13
C ILE A 17 2.50 -2.60 -0.05
N CYS A 18 3.52 -3.45 -0.08
CA CYS A 18 3.37 -4.89 -0.26
C CYS A 18 2.59 -5.53 0.90
N SER A 19 2.92 -5.15 2.14
CA SER A 19 2.22 -5.66 3.33
C SER A 19 0.77 -5.21 3.37
N SER A 20 0.48 -3.95 2.98
CA SER A 20 -0.88 -3.42 2.92
C SER A 20 -1.73 -4.19 1.91
N LEU A 21 -1.21 -4.44 0.70
CA LEU A 21 -1.92 -5.23 -0.32
C LEU A 21 -2.21 -6.66 0.15
N ARG A 22 -1.21 -7.32 0.75
CA ARG A 22 -1.34 -8.69 1.26
C ARG A 22 -2.37 -8.75 2.39
N ASN A 23 -2.28 -7.84 3.37
CA ASN A 23 -3.23 -7.78 4.47
C ASN A 23 -4.65 -7.48 3.98
N PHE A 24 -4.79 -6.53 3.04
CA PHE A 24 -6.07 -6.21 2.45
C PHE A 24 -6.69 -7.40 1.71
N ALA A 25 -5.89 -8.20 0.98
CA ALA A 25 -6.35 -9.41 0.33
C ALA A 25 -6.94 -10.43 1.32
N TYR A 26 -6.33 -10.59 2.50
CA TYR A 26 -6.81 -11.52 3.52
C TYR A 26 -8.04 -10.99 4.28
N LEU A 27 -8.11 -9.68 4.52
CA LEU A 27 -9.22 -9.06 5.25
C LEU A 27 -10.47 -8.91 4.39
N ALA A 28 -10.33 -8.39 3.17
CA ALA A 28 -11.45 -8.12 2.28
C ALA A 28 -11.99 -9.38 1.59
N TYR A 29 -11.14 -10.40 1.40
CA TYR A 29 -11.50 -11.65 0.72
C TYR A 29 -11.09 -12.88 1.54
N PRO A 30 -11.78 -13.14 2.67
CA PRO A 30 -11.42 -14.27 3.54
C PRO A 30 -11.62 -15.59 2.79
N LYS A 31 -10.58 -16.44 2.80
CA LYS A 31 -10.61 -17.77 2.16
C LYS A 31 -11.74 -18.65 2.70
N ALA A 32 -12.18 -18.44 3.94
CA ALA A 32 -13.27 -19.19 4.56
C ALA A 32 -14.60 -19.14 3.78
N HIS A 33 -14.82 -18.11 2.95
CA HIS A 33 -16.05 -17.97 2.18
C HIS A 33 -16.05 -18.74 0.85
N ASN A 34 -14.91 -19.32 0.41
CA ASN A 34 -14.75 -20.24 -0.74
C ASN A 34 -15.48 -19.87 -2.05
N SER A 35 -15.90 -18.62 -2.25
CA SER A 35 -16.51 -18.19 -3.51
C SER A 35 -15.42 -17.96 -4.56
N GLU A 36 -15.67 -18.39 -5.79
CA GLU A 36 -14.71 -18.21 -6.90
C GLU A 36 -14.33 -16.74 -7.09
N CYS A 37 -15.28 -15.82 -6.96
CA CYS A 37 -15.03 -14.38 -7.02
C CYS A 37 -14.07 -13.89 -5.93
N ASN A 38 -14.18 -14.40 -4.70
CA ASN A 38 -13.27 -14.02 -3.62
C ASN A 38 -11.86 -14.53 -3.88
N LEU A 39 -11.72 -15.76 -4.37
CA LEU A 39 -10.42 -16.35 -4.69
C LEU A 39 -9.72 -15.55 -5.79
N VAL A 40 -10.45 -15.21 -6.87
CA VAL A 40 -9.90 -14.41 -7.98
C VAL A 40 -9.50 -13.00 -7.52
N ALA A 41 -10.32 -12.36 -6.68
CA ALA A 41 -10.01 -11.01 -6.19
C ALA A 41 -8.79 -11.01 -5.24
N SER A 42 -8.72 -12.00 -4.34
CA SER A 42 -7.58 -12.19 -3.43
C SER A 42 -6.29 -12.43 -4.23
N ASP A 43 -6.33 -13.34 -5.20
CA ASP A 43 -5.19 -13.68 -6.05
C ASP A 43 -4.71 -12.47 -6.88
N ALA A 44 -5.62 -11.66 -7.40
CA ALA A 44 -5.27 -10.44 -8.12
C ALA A 44 -4.51 -9.42 -7.26
N LEU A 45 -4.84 -9.31 -5.97
CA LEU A 45 -4.15 -8.43 -5.02
C LEU A 45 -2.77 -8.98 -4.63
N LEU A 46 -2.66 -10.28 -4.40
CA LEU A 46 -1.38 -10.93 -4.09
C LEU A 46 -0.42 -10.84 -5.28
N ASN A 47 -0.89 -11.15 -6.48
CA ASN A 47 -0.13 -10.98 -7.72
C ASN A 47 0.29 -9.51 -7.95
N ALA A 48 -0.54 -8.54 -7.56
CA ALA A 48 -0.17 -7.13 -7.64
C ALA A 48 0.97 -6.76 -6.67
N ALA A 49 0.95 -7.31 -5.45
CA ALA A 49 2.02 -7.12 -4.48
C ALA A 49 3.34 -7.75 -4.96
N ASP A 50 3.27 -8.98 -5.47
CA ASP A 50 4.45 -9.70 -5.95
C ASP A 50 5.04 -9.07 -7.21
N TYR A 51 4.19 -8.59 -8.12
CA TYR A 51 4.64 -7.83 -9.29
C TYR A 51 5.33 -6.52 -8.89
N PHE A 52 4.77 -5.78 -7.92
CA PHE A 52 5.37 -4.55 -7.43
C PHE A 52 6.72 -4.81 -6.77
N GLU A 53 6.79 -5.80 -5.88
CA GLU A 53 8.02 -6.18 -5.16
C GLU A 53 9.11 -6.63 -6.13
N LYS A 54 8.77 -7.53 -7.06
CA LYS A 54 9.72 -8.01 -8.07
C LYS A 54 10.28 -6.87 -8.91
N HIS A 55 9.41 -5.99 -9.40
CA HIS A 55 9.86 -4.87 -10.22
C HIS A 55 10.74 -3.90 -9.43
N PHE A 56 10.40 -3.65 -8.17
CA PHE A 56 11.21 -2.84 -7.27
C PHE A 56 12.61 -3.45 -7.06
N SER A 57 12.70 -4.75 -6.82
CA SER A 57 13.99 -5.43 -6.68
C SER A 57 14.85 -5.40 -7.96
N GLU A 58 14.23 -5.40 -9.13
CA GLU A 58 14.92 -5.40 -10.43
C GLU A 58 15.35 -3.99 -10.88
N CYS A 59 14.52 -2.97 -10.61
CA CYS A 59 14.70 -1.63 -11.19
C CYS A 59 14.89 -0.51 -10.15
N GLY A 60 14.77 -0.80 -8.85
CA GLY A 60 14.78 0.20 -7.78
C GLY A 60 13.48 1.02 -7.70
N ALA A 61 12.45 0.64 -8.45
CA ALA A 61 11.17 1.35 -8.51
C ALA A 61 10.01 0.38 -8.74
N GLY A 62 8.83 0.72 -8.24
CA GLY A 62 7.61 -0.09 -8.44
C GLY A 62 6.78 0.41 -9.63
N LEU A 63 6.10 -0.49 -10.35
CA LEU A 63 5.20 -0.08 -11.44
C LEU A 63 3.73 -0.29 -11.06
N LEU A 64 2.93 0.78 -11.16
CA LEU A 64 1.50 0.74 -10.88
C LEU A 64 0.68 1.21 -12.08
N ASN A 65 -0.20 0.33 -12.58
CA ASN A 65 -1.26 0.75 -13.51
C ASN A 65 -2.45 1.38 -12.77
N ARG A 66 -3.39 1.98 -13.52
CA ARG A 66 -4.58 2.66 -12.95
C ARG A 66 -5.38 1.77 -11.98
N ARG A 67 -5.58 0.49 -12.32
CA ARG A 67 -6.36 -0.45 -11.48
C ARG A 67 -5.61 -0.75 -10.19
N MET A 68 -4.32 -1.05 -10.29
CA MET A 68 -3.46 -1.31 -9.13
C MET A 68 -3.42 -0.10 -8.19
N ARG A 69 -3.32 1.12 -8.71
CA ARG A 69 -3.33 2.33 -7.86
C ARG A 69 -4.57 2.46 -7.00
N MET A 70 -5.75 2.14 -7.52
CA MET A 70 -6.98 2.16 -6.73
C MET A 70 -6.93 1.10 -5.61
N MET A 71 -6.45 -0.10 -5.93
CA MET A 71 -6.33 -1.18 -4.96
C MET A 71 -5.27 -0.89 -3.88
N VAL A 72 -4.11 -0.38 -4.27
CA VAL A 72 -3.03 0.05 -3.35
C VAL A 72 -3.53 1.18 -2.45
N LYS A 73 -4.21 2.18 -3.01
CA LYS A 73 -4.81 3.27 -2.22
C LYS A 73 -5.70 2.70 -1.12
N THR A 74 -6.67 1.87 -1.47
CA THR A 74 -7.60 1.28 -0.49
C THR A 74 -6.89 0.40 0.53
N ALA A 75 -5.86 -0.35 0.09
CA ALA A 75 -5.06 -1.18 0.97
C ALA A 75 -4.25 -0.33 1.98
N ILE A 76 -3.64 0.77 1.56
CA ILE A 76 -2.91 1.72 2.41
C ILE A 76 -3.86 2.38 3.42
N GLU A 77 -5.01 2.87 2.96
CA GLU A 77 -6.03 3.47 3.84
C GLU A 77 -6.49 2.47 4.89
N THR A 78 -6.72 1.21 4.50
CA THR A 78 -7.11 0.13 5.41
C THR A 78 -5.99 -0.20 6.41
N HIS A 79 -4.74 -0.27 5.95
CA HIS A 79 -3.58 -0.53 6.79
C HIS A 79 -3.46 0.51 7.91
N TYR A 80 -3.49 1.80 7.55
CA TYR A 80 -3.37 2.88 8.54
C TYR A 80 -4.59 2.97 9.45
N LYS A 81 -5.80 2.71 8.94
CA LYS A 81 -6.99 2.62 9.81
C LYS A 81 -6.80 1.57 10.91
N ILE A 82 -6.35 0.36 10.55
CA ILE A 82 -6.09 -0.72 11.51
C ILE A 82 -4.95 -0.33 12.46
N LEU A 83 -3.90 0.31 11.94
CA LEU A 83 -2.77 0.75 12.75
C LEU A 83 -3.19 1.79 13.80
N SER A 84 -4.03 2.75 13.42
CA SER A 84 -4.59 3.76 14.33
C SER A 84 -5.43 3.13 15.43
N GLU A 85 -6.27 2.15 15.09
CA GLU A 85 -7.06 1.38 16.06
C GLU A 85 -6.17 0.58 17.03
N LEU A 86 -5.07 -0.01 16.54
CA LEU A 86 -4.15 -0.80 17.38
C LEU A 86 -3.29 0.07 18.30
N LYS A 87 -2.83 1.23 17.82
CA LYS A 87 -1.96 2.13 18.59
C LYS A 87 -2.71 3.12 19.48
N ASN A 88 -4.05 3.20 19.37
CA ASN A 88 -4.89 4.19 20.05
C ASN A 88 -4.45 5.65 19.81
N HIS A 89 -3.93 5.96 18.63
CA HIS A 89 -3.60 7.33 18.21
C HIS A 89 -3.81 7.50 16.70
N SER A 90 -3.83 8.75 16.23
CA SER A 90 -4.01 9.04 14.79
C SER A 90 -2.85 8.51 13.97
N THR A 91 -3.11 8.10 12.73
CA THR A 91 -2.07 7.78 11.72
C THR A 91 -2.40 8.43 10.37
N GLU A 92 -3.13 9.54 10.40
CA GLU A 92 -3.67 10.21 9.22
C GLU A 92 -2.54 10.81 8.39
N LYS A 93 -1.53 11.42 9.03
CA LYS A 93 -0.40 12.03 8.33
C LYS A 93 0.48 11.00 7.64
N GLN A 94 0.76 9.88 8.31
CA GLN A 94 1.48 8.77 7.67
C GLN A 94 0.71 8.24 6.45
N CYS A 95 -0.62 8.12 6.55
CA CYS A 95 -1.47 7.71 5.43
C CYS A 95 -1.39 8.72 4.27
N GLU A 96 -1.53 10.02 4.53
CA GLU A 96 -1.42 11.08 3.52
C GLU A 96 -0.09 10.99 2.75
N VAL A 97 1.03 10.79 3.45
CA VAL A 97 2.37 10.66 2.86
C VAL A 97 2.46 9.42 1.96
N MET A 98 2.01 8.25 2.42
CA MET A 98 2.01 7.04 1.61
C MET A 98 1.09 7.13 0.38
N LEU A 99 -0.01 7.88 0.47
CA LEU A 99 -0.87 8.13 -0.68
C LEU A 99 -0.23 9.05 -1.73
N LYS A 100 0.69 9.94 -1.35
CA LYS A 100 1.50 10.71 -2.31
C LYS A 100 2.46 9.81 -3.08
N VAL A 101 3.15 8.91 -2.38
CA VAL A 101 4.01 7.88 -3.00
C VAL A 101 3.23 7.12 -4.08
N CYS A 102 2.02 6.65 -3.76
CA CYS A 102 1.19 5.89 -4.70
C CYS A 102 0.68 6.68 -5.91
N LYS A 103 0.76 8.02 -5.88
CA LYS A 103 0.46 8.91 -7.01
C LYS A 103 1.69 9.13 -7.91
N GLY A 104 2.87 8.70 -7.48
CA GLY A 104 4.15 8.92 -8.16
C GLY A 104 4.87 10.18 -7.69
N ASP A 105 4.46 10.77 -6.57
CA ASP A 105 5.18 11.88 -5.97
C ASP A 105 6.49 11.36 -5.35
N LEU A 106 7.57 12.12 -5.50
CA LEU A 106 8.84 11.83 -4.83
C LEU A 106 8.71 12.16 -3.35
N VAL A 107 8.70 11.13 -2.52
CA VAL A 107 8.62 11.25 -1.06
C VAL A 107 9.82 10.52 -0.47
N ASN A 108 10.54 11.17 0.44
CA ASN A 108 11.68 10.57 1.10
C ASN A 108 11.30 9.96 2.47
N ASN A 109 12.25 9.28 3.12
CA ASN A 109 11.98 8.67 4.43
C ASN A 109 11.73 9.71 5.54
N GLU A 110 12.31 10.91 5.38
CA GLU A 110 12.20 11.98 6.37
C GLU A 110 10.76 12.49 6.46
N GLU A 111 10.08 12.67 5.33
CA GLU A 111 8.67 13.05 5.29
C GLU A 111 7.76 12.01 6.00
N LEU A 112 8.09 10.72 5.91
CA LEU A 112 7.33 9.68 6.60
C LEU A 112 7.58 9.71 8.12
N ILE A 113 8.81 9.99 8.55
CA ILE A 113 9.18 10.14 9.97
C ILE A 113 8.53 11.40 10.56
N GLU A 114 8.57 12.52 9.83
CA GLU A 114 7.90 13.77 10.24
C GLU A 114 6.39 13.56 10.40
N ALA A 115 5.77 12.85 9.46
CA ALA A 115 4.36 12.48 9.54
C ALA A 115 4.05 11.62 10.77
N GLU A 116 4.91 10.65 11.11
CA GLU A 116 4.77 9.86 12.34
C GLU A 116 4.83 10.73 13.61
N GLN A 117 5.72 11.73 13.64
CA GLN A 117 5.84 12.64 14.78
C GLN A 117 4.61 13.55 14.92
N LEU A 118 4.04 14.03 13.82
CA LEU A 118 2.81 14.84 13.84
C LEU A 118 1.61 14.03 14.34
N ASP A 119 1.52 12.76 13.93
CA ASP A 119 0.47 11.83 14.35
C ASP A 119 0.54 11.50 15.86
N GLN A 120 1.74 11.56 16.47
CA GLN A 120 1.92 11.37 17.93
C GLN A 120 1.57 12.60 18.77
N GLN A 121 1.46 13.78 18.16
CA GLN A 121 1.12 15.04 18.84
C GLN A 121 -0.38 15.37 18.80
N SER A 122 -1.15 14.60 18.03
CA SER A 122 -2.59 14.78 17.80
C SER A 122 -3.41 13.90 18.74
#